data_AF-A0A1H2DBP2-F1
#
_entry.id   AF-A0A1H2DBP2-F1
#
_cell.length_a   1.000
_cell.length_b   1.000
_cell.length_c   1.000
_cell.angle_alpha   90.00
_cell.angle_beta   90.00
_cell.angle_gamma   90.00
#
_symmetry.space_group_name_H-M   'P 1'
#
loop_
_entity.id
_entity.type
_entity.pdbx_description
1 polymer ?
#
loop_
_entity_poly.entity_id
_entity_poly.type
_entity_poly.pdbx_seq_one_letter_code
_entity_poly.pdbx_strand_id
1 'polypeptide(L)' 'MTCSCPECGSAGVPLIFGLPVPEAQEAARHGELALGGCMMPAEPPNWQCPHGHRWWDADETGWDEQLLTVLAAHGYPVD' A
#
# COMPACT_ATOMS: atom_id res chain seq x y z
N MET A 1 3.62 -10.62 -8.64
CA MET A 1 3.56 -9.16 -8.48
C MET A 1 3.06 -8.45 -9.73
N THR A 2 1.78 -8.10 -9.75
CA THR A 2 1.25 -7.11 -10.68
C THR A 2 1.12 -5.77 -9.96
N CYS A 3 2.27 -5.15 -9.65
CA CYS A 3 2.32 -3.79 -9.10
C CYS A 3 1.92 -2.72 -10.14
N SER A 4 1.26 -3.10 -11.24
CA SER A 4 0.78 -2.20 -12.29
C SER A 4 -0.74 -2.16 -12.25
N CYS A 5 -1.30 -0.96 -12.21
CA CYS A 5 -2.73 -0.74 -12.17
C CYS A 5 -3.42 -1.37 -13.38
N PRO A 6 -4.46 -2.20 -13.19
CA PRO A 6 -5.17 -2.84 -14.29
C PRO A 6 -5.96 -1.84 -15.15
N GLU A 7 -6.25 -0.65 -14.62
CA GLU A 7 -7.05 0.37 -15.31
C GLU A 7 -6.19 1.32 -16.17
N CYS A 8 -5.01 1.73 -15.66
CA CYS A 8 -4.21 2.76 -16.31
C CYS A 8 -2.73 2.41 -16.52
N GLY A 9 -2.28 1.22 -16.10
CA GLY A 9 -0.90 0.75 -16.26
C GLY A 9 0.15 1.44 -15.40
N SER A 10 -0.23 2.44 -14.58
CA SER A 10 0.68 3.10 -13.64
C SER A 10 1.12 2.14 -12.54
N ALA A 11 2.32 2.35 -11.99
CA ALA A 11 2.76 1.62 -10.81
C ALA A 11 1.83 1.87 -9.62
N GLY A 12 1.57 0.82 -8.84
CA GLY A 12 0.81 0.83 -7.61
C GLY A 12 1.69 0.90 -6.38
N VAL A 13 1.11 1.37 -5.28
CA VAL A 13 1.66 1.32 -3.94
C VAL A 13 0.78 0.46 -3.03
N PRO A 14 1.36 -0.15 -1.97
CA PRO A 14 0.58 -0.86 -0.97
C PRO A 14 -0.49 0.06 -0.36
N LEU A 15 -1.69 -0.47 -0.17
CA LEU A 15 -2.79 0.21 0.52
C LEU A 15 -3.10 -0.51 1.82
N ILE A 16 -3.08 0.23 2.93
CA ILE A 16 -3.41 -0.30 4.27
C ILE A 16 -4.68 0.36 4.82
N PHE A 17 -5.35 -0.37 5.71
CA PHE A 17 -6.50 0.13 6.47
C PHE A 17 -6.19 0.19 7.97
N GLY A 18 -6.99 0.95 8.70
CA GLY A 18 -6.88 1.08 10.16
C GLY A 18 -6.13 2.34 10.58
N LEU A 19 -5.57 2.32 11.80
CA LEU A 19 -4.75 3.40 12.33
C LEU A 19 -3.29 3.16 11.90
N PRO A 20 -2.72 3.97 11.00
CA PRO A 20 -1.34 3.79 10.56
C PRO A 20 -0.33 4.13 11.67
N VAL A 21 0.79 3.43 11.68
CA VAL A 21 2.01 3.83 12.42
C VAL A 21 2.62 5.10 11.80
N PRO A 22 3.44 5.87 12.53
CA PRO A 22 4.02 7.12 12.03
C PRO A 22 4.76 6.99 10.68
N GLU A 23 5.48 5.89 10.49
CA GLU A 23 6.25 5.59 9.28
C GLU A 23 5.34 5.38 8.07
N ALA A 24 4.18 4.74 8.27
CA ALA A 24 3.15 4.60 7.24
C ALA A 24 2.49 5.95 6.91
N GLN A 25 2.31 6.82 7.91
CA GLN A 25 1.80 8.18 7.67
C GLN A 25 2.80 9.00 6.84
N GLU A 26 4.09 8.91 7.14
CA GLU A 26 5.16 9.53 6.37
C GLU A 26 5.18 9.01 4.92
N ALA A 27 5.26 7.69 4.73
CA ALA A 27 5.22 7.06 3.42
C ALA A 27 4.00 7.50 2.59
N ALA A 28 2.84 7.63 3.23
CA ALA A 28 1.62 8.11 2.56
C ALA A 28 1.72 9.57 2.11
N ARG A 29 2.35 10.45 2.89
CA ARG A 29 2.60 11.84 2.44
C ARG A 29 3.57 11.90 1.25
N HIS A 30 4.47 10.93 1.14
CA HIS A 30 5.39 10.78 0.02
C HIS A 30 4.79 10.06 -1.20
N GLY A 31 3.56 9.54 -1.08
CA GLY A 31 2.88 8.81 -2.15
C GLY A 31 3.44 7.40 -2.40
N GLU A 32 4.17 6.83 -1.43
CA GLU A 32 4.80 5.51 -1.47
C GLU A 32 3.92 4.42 -0.83
N LEU A 33 2.87 4.84 -0.14
CA LEU A 33 1.85 4.01 0.50
C LEU A 33 0.49 4.72 0.44
N ALA A 34 -0.59 3.97 0.35
CA ALA A 34 -1.95 4.50 0.36
C ALA A 34 -2.67 4.18 1.68
N LEU A 35 -3.46 5.14 2.16
CA LEU A 35 -4.33 4.95 3.32
C LEU A 35 -5.78 4.74 2.86
N GLY A 36 -6.30 3.54 3.08
CA GLY A 36 -7.65 3.12 2.71
C GLY A 36 -8.75 3.72 3.61
N GLY A 37 -8.36 4.25 4.77
CA GLY A 37 -9.26 4.73 5.82
C GLY A 37 -9.29 3.82 7.04
N CYS A 38 -10.08 4.19 8.03
CA CYS A 38 -10.14 3.47 9.31
C CYS A 38 -10.92 2.15 9.25
N MET A 39 -11.89 2.02 8.34
CA MET A 39 -12.76 0.86 8.22
C MET A 39 -12.38 0.02 7.01
N MET A 40 -12.13 -1.27 7.23
CA MET A 40 -11.89 -2.24 6.16
C MET A 40 -13.23 -2.65 5.53
N PRO A 41 -13.40 -2.54 4.21
CA PRO A 41 -14.61 -3.00 3.52
C PRO A 41 -14.63 -4.53 3.40
N ALA A 42 -15.76 -5.10 2.96
CA ALA A 42 -15.92 -6.55 2.81
C ALA A 42 -14.94 -7.17 1.79
N GLU A 43 -14.62 -6.43 0.73
CA GLU A 43 -13.65 -6.80 -0.29
C GLU A 43 -12.54 -5.72 -0.30
N PRO A 44 -11.52 -5.85 0.56
CA PRO A 44 -10.50 -4.82 0.70
C PRO A 44 -9.51 -4.84 -0.47
N PRO A 45 -9.32 -3.71 -1.17
CA PRO A 45 -8.16 -3.57 -2.06
C PRO A 45 -6.88 -3.54 -1.24
N ASN A 46 -5.77 -3.99 -1.81
CA ASN A 46 -4.45 -3.92 -1.19
C ASN A 46 -3.46 -3.08 -2.01
N TRP A 47 -3.87 -2.55 -3.17
CA TRP A 47 -3.06 -1.63 -3.99
C TRP A 47 -3.83 -0.37 -4.38
N GLN A 48 -3.09 0.73 -4.58
CA GLN A 48 -3.60 1.96 -5.19
C GLN A 48 -2.55 2.60 -6.11
N CYS A 49 -2.95 3.16 -7.26
CA CYS A 49 -2.04 3.93 -8.12
C CYS A 49 -2.17 5.44 -7.90
N PRO A 50 -1.25 6.28 -8.44
CA PRO A 50 -1.31 7.74 -8.30
C PRO A 50 -2.58 8.40 -8.85
N HIS A 51 -3.32 7.73 -9.73
CA HIS A 51 -4.60 8.19 -10.27
C HIS A 51 -5.80 7.84 -9.37
N GLY A 52 -5.57 7.11 -8.29
CA GLY A 52 -6.60 6.79 -7.29
C GLY A 52 -7.30 5.44 -7.49
N HIS A 53 -7.10 4.74 -8.61
CA HIS A 53 -7.62 3.39 -8.83
C HIS A 53 -7.11 2.42 -7.78
N ARG A 54 -7.99 1.54 -7.29
CA ARG A 54 -7.71 0.58 -6.22
C ARG A 54 -8.06 -0.83 -6.69
N TRP A 55 -7.21 -1.81 -6.39
CA TRP A 55 -7.45 -3.19 -6.78
C TRP A 55 -6.92 -4.16 -5.71
N TRP A 56 -7.34 -5.40 -5.85
CA TRP A 56 -6.81 -6.52 -5.09
C TRP A 56 -5.85 -7.34 -5.95
N ASP A 57 -4.73 -7.76 -5.36
CA ASP A 57 -3.78 -8.73 -5.91
C ASP A 57 -3.59 -9.87 -4.89
N ALA A 58 -3.57 -11.11 -5.38
CA ALA A 58 -3.48 -12.32 -4.57
C ALA A 58 -2.09 -12.60 -4.00
N ASP A 59 -1.06 -11.89 -4.50
CA ASP A 59 0.33 -12.06 -4.11
C ASP A 59 0.60 -11.41 -2.74
N GLU A 60 0.15 -12.07 -1.67
CA GLU A 60 0.32 -11.62 -0.29
C GLU A 60 1.80 -11.45 0.08
N THR A 61 2.65 -12.41 -0.31
CA THR A 61 4.10 -12.33 -0.06
C THR A 61 4.72 -11.11 -0.73
N GLY A 62 4.39 -10.87 -2.00
CA GLY A 62 4.88 -9.68 -2.68
C GLY A 62 4.37 -8.39 -2.03
N TRP A 63 3.10 -8.36 -1.63
CA TRP A 63 2.54 -7.22 -0.93
C TRP A 63 3.25 -6.93 0.39
N ASP A 64 3.50 -7.95 1.22
CA ASP A 64 4.21 -7.85 2.50
C ASP A 64 5.65 -7.34 2.30
N GLU A 65 6.39 -7.91 1.34
CA GLU A 65 7.76 -7.48 1.02
C GLU A 65 7.82 -6.00 0.61
N GLN A 66 6.89 -5.56 -0.24
CA GLN A 66 6.82 -4.16 -0.67
C GLN A 66 6.43 -3.23 0.47
N LEU A 67 5.44 -3.62 1.28
CA LEU A 67 5.03 -2.83 2.45
C LEU A 67 6.20 -2.66 3.42
N LEU A 68 6.87 -3.75 3.79
CA LEU A 68 8.01 -3.71 4.70
C LEU A 68 9.16 -2.88 4.13
N THR A 69 9.43 -2.97 2.83
CA THR A 69 10.43 -2.14 2.15
C THR A 69 10.12 -0.66 2.29
N VAL A 70 8.86 -0.27 2.05
CA VAL A 70 8.41 1.11 2.21
C VAL A 70 8.52 1.55 3.68
N LEU A 71 7.99 0.78 4.63
CA LEU A 71 8.02 1.14 6.05
C LEU A 71 9.45 1.25 6.59
N ALA A 72 10.34 0.33 6.22
CA ALA A 72 11.74 0.35 6.63
C ALA A 72 12.48 1.59 6.10
N ALA A 73 12.15 2.07 4.89
CA ALA A 73 12.70 3.31 4.35
C ALA A 73 12.32 4.55 5.17
N HIS A 74 11.23 4.48 5.94
CA HIS A 74 10.75 5.52 6.86
C HIS A 74 11.10 5.26 8.33
N GLY A 75 11.91 4.23 8.63
CA GLY A 75 12.45 3.98 9.97
C GLY A 75 11.71 2.92 10.78
N TYR A 76 10.81 2.13 10.17
CA TYR A 76 10.16 1.02 10.86
C TYR A 76 11.18 -0.07 11.19
N PRO A 77 11.19 -0.61 12.42
CA PRO A 77 12.16 -1.64 12.82
C PRO A 77 11.92 -2.94 12.05
N VAL A 78 13.01 -3.52 11.56
CA VAL A 78 13.06 -4.81 10.84
C VAL A 78 13.90 -5.78 11.66
N ASP A 79 13.34 -6.21 12.79
CA ASP A 79 13.99 -7.15 13.72
C ASP A 79 13.44 -8.58 13.55
#